data_AF-A0A9P0M4I3-F1
#
_entry.id   AF-A0A9P0M4I3-F1
#
_cell.length_a   1.000
_cell.length_b   1.000
_cell.length_c   1.000
_cell.angle_alpha   90.00
_cell.angle_beta   90.00
_cell.angle_gamma   90.00
#
_symmetry.space_group_name_H-M   'P 1'
#
loop_
_entity.id
_entity.type
_entity.pdbx_description
1 polymer ?
#
loop_
_entity_poly.entity_id
_entity_poly.type
_entity_poly.pdbx_seq_one_letter_code
_entity_poly.pdbx_strand_id
1 'polypeptide(L)'
;MTNVCSNKMTLIGTVSENHVVLLDWEPDVTFIDEKKFEYIASNIPKIPLKRLSKDDFKDSIMKLAGLDVEKLKLEIYGKIFYVEQKRYNVRVPAVYDFLCEMFFHLETYEDFYELTESFYHKRILSDYGVNKEQFRAQVRLFLPYAKVEVLYHQLCKEEEKLPATLHHRRRSKDQRLADIEKAALDVEEYFMFPELYREECYLILENIYRSAEPKLIGFDIVKANGLPGNLGKYFKIRLTAKHDKQIQTHNLFAKMIDKDDELISAFAILPFKKERYFFETMLACFKESGMEDLTDFCPKCCFARNDMIVFEDISIDGYSSWNYHVSVSYKWLVTTIKLLAKLHGASIVLEEKLSKKFGRIVRLDEEFPELTCEAAFIENVEYKPFRDCYKRSVYEYLLSKFPEVSRVIQMDNLKENVKTACDSMYEVVKQSEKIRNVLNHGDMWGANIMYKEDQDTGAPSAYLIDFQITRYCPPSLDLMFLLYTNTDRATRLEHMEDLIQLYYKELTDILSSYDINIGDIFTFGQLLVSCKDVEPAMICTAIMYGEVMLMPEDFRKEMRSDKERERHFNVVDKVPELEKLWEYEPFKVRIKGLIEDLIQIYHDEV
;
A
#
# COMPACT_ATOMS: atom_id res chain seq x y z
N MET A 1 18.71 34.34 2.35
CA MET A 1 17.29 33.92 2.31
C MET A 1 16.43 34.83 1.43
N THR A 2 16.53 36.17 1.50
CA THR A 2 15.73 37.10 0.67
C THR A 2 15.96 36.98 -0.86
N ASN A 3 17.19 36.79 -1.34
CA ASN A 3 17.48 36.60 -2.77
C ASN A 3 17.04 35.24 -3.35
N VAL A 4 16.99 34.19 -2.54
CA VAL A 4 16.54 32.86 -2.99
C VAL A 4 15.02 32.89 -3.14
N CYS A 5 14.32 33.47 -2.16
CA CYS A 5 12.87 33.63 -2.21
C CYS A 5 12.41 34.53 -3.37
N SER A 6 13.16 35.58 -3.70
CA SER A 6 12.85 36.42 -4.87
C SER A 6 13.01 35.65 -6.18
N ASN A 7 14.09 34.88 -6.35
CA ASN A 7 14.29 34.07 -7.55
C ASN A 7 13.21 32.98 -7.72
N LYS A 8 12.80 32.33 -6.62
CA LYS A 8 11.69 31.35 -6.61
C LYS A 8 10.37 32.00 -7.11
N MET A 9 10.02 33.18 -6.57
CA MET A 9 8.81 33.89 -7.00
C MET A 9 8.91 34.41 -8.43
N THR A 10 10.08 34.87 -8.88
CA THR A 10 10.30 35.29 -10.26
C THR A 10 10.15 34.12 -11.21
N LEU A 11 10.73 32.95 -10.92
CA LEU A 11 10.57 31.74 -11.74
C LEU A 11 9.09 31.38 -11.89
N ILE A 12 8.36 31.27 -10.78
CA ILE A 12 6.92 30.98 -10.80
C ILE A 12 6.18 32.05 -11.60
N GLY A 13 6.52 33.34 -11.43
CA GLY A 13 5.92 34.46 -12.16
C GLY A 13 6.18 34.39 -13.67
N THR A 14 7.44 34.22 -14.09
CA THR A 14 7.85 34.17 -15.50
C THR A 14 7.22 32.99 -16.23
N VAL A 15 7.27 31.80 -15.62
CA VAL A 15 6.60 30.61 -16.19
C VAL A 15 5.08 30.83 -16.22
N SER A 16 4.51 31.43 -15.17
CA SER A 16 3.07 31.77 -15.11
C SER A 16 2.62 32.82 -16.12
N GLU A 17 3.50 33.73 -16.56
CA GLU A 17 3.19 34.79 -17.54
C GLU A 17 3.29 34.29 -18.98
N ASN A 18 4.13 33.28 -19.24
CA ASN A 18 4.33 32.70 -20.58
C ASN A 18 3.31 31.62 -20.95
N HIS A 19 2.49 31.16 -20.00
CA HIS A 19 1.51 30.10 -20.23
C HIS A 19 0.26 30.59 -20.97
N VAL A 20 -0.02 29.97 -22.12
CA VAL A 20 -1.24 30.15 -22.91
C VAL A 20 -2.06 28.87 -22.83
N VAL A 21 -3.38 28.98 -22.66
CA VAL A 21 -4.28 27.82 -22.56
C VAL A 21 -4.62 27.33 -23.95
N LEU A 22 -4.12 26.17 -24.33
CA LEU A 22 -4.51 25.48 -25.56
C LEU A 22 -5.18 24.15 -25.22
N LEU A 23 -6.39 23.95 -25.73
CA LEU A 23 -7.20 22.75 -25.51
C LEU A 23 -7.44 22.09 -26.87
N ASP A 24 -6.76 20.97 -27.11
CA ASP A 24 -7.16 19.89 -28.03
C ASP A 24 -6.29 18.67 -27.70
N TRP A 25 -6.91 17.48 -27.64
CA TRP A 25 -6.25 16.20 -27.33
C TRP A 25 -5.73 15.59 -28.64
N GLU A 26 -4.62 16.13 -29.13
CA GLU A 26 -3.71 15.39 -29.99
C GLU A 26 -2.37 15.32 -29.28
N PRO A 27 -1.76 14.13 -29.10
CA PRO A 27 -0.43 14.03 -28.53
C PRO A 27 0.57 14.72 -29.46
N ASP A 28 0.91 15.97 -29.15
CA ASP A 28 1.99 16.66 -29.86
C ASP A 28 3.31 16.14 -29.31
N VAL A 29 3.84 15.10 -29.94
CA VAL A 29 5.11 14.45 -29.52
C VAL A 29 6.35 15.25 -29.93
N THR A 30 6.18 16.41 -30.58
CA THR A 30 7.32 17.21 -31.06
C THR A 30 8.20 17.75 -29.95
N PHE A 31 7.74 17.75 -28.69
CA PHE A 31 8.58 18.10 -27.54
C PHE A 31 9.64 17.04 -27.21
N ILE A 32 9.44 15.78 -27.63
CA ILE A 32 10.40 14.68 -27.50
C ILE A 32 11.22 14.61 -28.80
N ASP A 33 12.28 15.42 -28.88
CA ASP A 33 13.15 15.45 -30.06
C ASP A 33 14.18 14.31 -30.01
N GLU A 34 13.94 13.23 -30.77
CA GLU A 34 14.85 12.08 -30.89
C GLU A 34 16.30 12.49 -31.17
N LYS A 35 16.53 13.57 -31.94
CA LYS A 35 17.88 14.04 -32.27
C LYS A 35 18.63 14.53 -31.04
N LYS A 36 17.94 15.04 -30.01
CA LYS A 36 18.57 15.43 -28.73
C LYS A 36 19.07 14.20 -27.99
N PHE A 37 18.26 13.14 -27.93
CA PHE A 37 18.63 11.87 -27.31
C PHE A 37 19.78 11.20 -28.06
N GLU A 38 19.74 11.17 -29.40
CA GLU A 38 20.85 10.69 -30.23
C GLU A 38 22.13 11.51 -30.01
N TYR A 39 22.02 12.84 -29.88
CA TYR A 39 23.16 13.70 -29.60
C TYR A 39 23.79 13.38 -28.24
N ILE A 40 22.99 13.22 -27.18
CA ILE A 40 23.48 12.79 -25.86
C ILE A 40 24.15 11.42 -25.98
N ALA A 41 23.48 10.47 -26.64
CA ALA A 41 23.99 9.12 -26.85
C ALA A 41 25.34 9.12 -27.59
N SER A 42 25.53 10.00 -28.57
CA SER A 42 26.80 10.15 -29.29
C SER A 42 27.92 10.78 -28.45
N ASN A 43 27.57 11.54 -27.41
CA ASN A 43 28.52 12.21 -26.52
C ASN A 43 28.85 11.42 -25.24
N ILE A 44 28.25 10.23 -25.04
CA ILE A 44 28.53 9.33 -23.91
C ILE A 44 30.02 9.13 -23.62
N PRO A 45 30.95 9.01 -24.60
CA PRO A 45 32.37 8.88 -24.31
C PRO A 45 32.97 10.00 -23.46
N LYS A 46 32.33 11.18 -23.44
CA LYS A 46 32.73 12.37 -22.69
C LYS A 46 32.00 12.54 -21.35
N ILE A 47 30.94 11.76 -21.11
CA ILE A 47 30.14 11.87 -19.89
C ILE A 47 30.80 11.04 -18.78
N PRO A 48 31.08 11.64 -17.61
CA PRO A 48 31.59 10.91 -16.45
C PRO A 48 30.47 10.12 -15.78
N LEU A 49 30.25 8.89 -16.24
CA LEU A 49 29.27 7.97 -15.67
C LEU A 49 29.78 7.35 -14.38
N LYS A 50 28.91 7.22 -13.37
CA LYS A 50 29.27 6.72 -12.03
C LYS A 50 28.67 5.36 -11.72
N ARG A 51 27.44 5.10 -12.14
CA ARG A 51 26.68 3.89 -11.75
C ARG A 51 26.33 2.99 -12.92
N LEU A 52 26.05 3.55 -14.09
CA LEU A 52 25.71 2.80 -15.29
C LEU A 52 26.92 2.58 -16.19
N SER A 53 26.92 1.46 -16.93
CA SER A 53 27.84 1.32 -18.05
C SER A 53 27.46 2.30 -19.17
N LYS A 54 28.43 2.59 -20.06
CA LYS A 54 28.18 3.46 -21.22
C LYS A 54 27.06 2.94 -22.10
N ASP A 55 27.00 1.63 -22.29
CA ASP A 55 25.99 0.98 -23.13
C ASP A 55 24.62 1.01 -22.44
N ASP A 56 24.55 0.72 -21.13
CA ASP A 56 23.28 0.76 -20.39
C ASP A 56 22.68 2.18 -20.36
N PHE A 57 23.51 3.21 -20.14
CA PHE A 57 23.06 4.60 -20.19
C PHE A 57 22.54 4.97 -21.58
N LYS A 58 23.27 4.57 -22.63
CA LYS A 58 22.89 4.80 -24.02
C LYS A 58 21.53 4.16 -24.33
N ASP A 59 21.41 2.88 -24.04
CA ASP A 59 20.21 2.11 -24.33
C ASP A 59 19.01 2.65 -23.56
N SER A 60 19.22 3.13 -22.33
CA SER A 60 18.17 3.76 -21.52
C SER A 60 17.70 5.10 -22.09
N ILE A 61 18.64 5.95 -22.56
CA ILE A 61 18.32 7.20 -23.27
C ILE A 61 17.54 6.93 -24.55
N MET A 62 17.94 5.92 -25.33
CA MET A 62 17.22 5.53 -26.55
C MET A 62 15.83 4.94 -26.25
N LYS A 63 15.68 4.16 -25.18
CA LYS A 63 14.37 3.66 -24.71
C LYS A 63 13.44 4.80 -24.31
N LEU A 64 13.96 5.86 -23.68
CA LEU A 64 13.18 7.02 -23.29
C LEU A 64 12.68 7.82 -24.51
N ALA A 65 13.46 7.85 -25.60
CA ALA A 65 13.07 8.45 -26.87
C ALA A 65 11.92 7.68 -27.56
N GLY A 66 11.95 6.34 -27.51
CA GLY A 66 10.92 5.47 -28.08
C GLY A 66 9.70 5.22 -27.19
N LEU A 67 9.46 6.05 -26.16
CA LEU A 67 8.41 5.81 -25.19
C LEU A 67 7.03 6.01 -25.83
N ASP A 68 6.17 5.01 -25.64
CA ASP A 68 4.85 4.95 -26.25
C ASP A 68 3.91 6.01 -25.67
N VAL A 69 3.57 6.99 -26.50
CA VAL A 69 2.70 8.12 -26.13
C VAL A 69 1.25 7.66 -25.93
N GLU A 70 0.87 6.48 -26.44
CA GLU A 70 -0.41 5.82 -26.15
C GLU A 70 -0.47 5.29 -24.71
N LYS A 71 0.68 5.09 -24.02
CA LYS A 71 0.71 4.77 -22.58
C LYS A 71 0.33 5.94 -21.68
N LEU A 72 0.09 7.15 -22.22
CA LEU A 72 -0.50 8.29 -21.49
C LEU A 72 -2.00 8.09 -21.18
N LYS A 73 -2.42 6.86 -20.86
CA LYS A 73 -3.82 6.47 -20.64
C LYS A 73 -4.57 7.46 -19.74
N LEU A 74 -5.82 7.68 -20.13
CA LEU A 74 -6.72 8.75 -19.70
C LEU A 74 -7.15 8.75 -18.22
N GLU A 75 -6.76 7.79 -17.39
CA GLU A 75 -7.22 7.74 -15.99
C GLU A 75 -6.25 8.39 -14.98
N ILE A 76 -4.93 8.28 -15.20
CA ILE A 76 -3.92 8.68 -14.20
C ILE A 76 -3.44 10.12 -14.39
N TYR A 77 -3.26 10.56 -15.64
CA TYR A 77 -2.68 11.87 -15.95
C TYR A 77 -3.73 12.97 -16.13
N GLY A 78 -4.98 12.59 -16.43
CA GLY A 78 -6.04 13.54 -16.74
C GLY A 78 -5.72 14.42 -17.94
N LYS A 79 -6.20 15.66 -17.91
CA LYS A 79 -5.99 16.65 -18.96
C LYS A 79 -4.55 17.19 -18.91
N ILE A 80 -3.82 17.11 -20.02
CA ILE A 80 -2.50 17.71 -20.17
C ILE A 80 -2.66 19.09 -20.78
N PHE A 81 -2.00 20.09 -20.20
CA PHE A 81 -1.99 21.46 -20.70
C PHE A 81 -0.73 21.72 -21.50
N TYR A 82 -0.88 22.38 -22.63
CA TYR A 82 0.23 22.73 -23.52
C TYR A 82 0.46 24.23 -23.55
N VAL A 83 1.73 24.62 -23.71
CA VAL A 83 2.19 26.01 -23.75
C VAL A 83 3.08 26.21 -24.97
N GLU A 84 3.00 27.38 -25.60
CA GLU A 84 3.85 27.69 -26.75
C GLU A 84 5.23 28.14 -26.29
N GLN A 85 6.24 27.33 -26.57
CA GLN A 85 7.61 27.67 -26.26
C GLN A 85 8.21 28.49 -27.41
N LYS A 86 8.18 29.81 -27.27
CA LYS A 86 8.66 30.76 -28.31
C LYS A 86 10.09 30.50 -28.77
N ARG A 87 10.93 29.92 -27.90
CA ARG A 87 12.34 29.60 -28.21
C ARG A 87 12.48 28.57 -29.34
N TYR A 88 11.55 27.63 -29.44
CA TYR A 88 11.62 26.51 -30.37
C TYR A 88 10.45 26.48 -31.35
N ASN A 89 9.46 27.36 -31.17
CA ASN A 89 8.25 27.40 -31.99
C ASN A 89 7.51 26.05 -31.99
N VAL A 90 7.51 25.38 -30.83
CA VAL A 90 6.83 24.11 -30.57
C VAL A 90 5.91 24.26 -29.36
N ARG A 91 4.93 23.35 -29.25
CA ARG A 91 4.06 23.25 -28.08
C ARG A 91 4.60 22.16 -27.17
N VAL A 92 4.63 22.42 -25.86
CA VAL A 92 5.12 21.46 -24.88
C VAL A 92 4.17 21.39 -23.69
N PRO A 93 4.12 20.27 -22.94
CA PRO A 93 3.36 20.21 -21.71
C PRO A 93 3.81 21.27 -20.70
N ALA A 94 2.87 21.98 -20.08
CA ALA A 94 3.15 23.07 -19.13
C ALA A 94 3.97 22.59 -17.92
N VAL A 95 3.70 21.36 -17.45
CA VAL A 95 4.46 20.73 -16.38
C VAL A 95 5.91 20.46 -16.83
N TYR A 96 6.12 20.00 -18.06
CA TYR A 96 7.45 19.80 -18.61
C TYR A 96 8.24 21.12 -18.71
N ASP A 97 7.62 22.19 -19.24
CA ASP A 97 8.26 23.51 -19.35
C ASP A 97 8.65 24.06 -17.96
N PHE A 98 7.73 23.99 -17.00
CA PHE A 98 7.99 24.37 -15.62
C PHE A 98 9.18 23.60 -15.01
N LEU A 99 9.22 22.28 -15.20
CA LEU A 99 10.32 21.46 -14.70
C LEU A 99 11.66 21.85 -15.35
N CYS A 100 11.68 22.07 -16.66
CA CYS A 100 12.87 22.52 -17.38
C CYS A 100 13.39 23.85 -16.83
N GLU A 101 12.51 24.87 -16.75
CA GLU A 101 12.85 26.20 -16.22
C GLU A 101 13.36 26.11 -14.78
N MET A 102 12.71 25.31 -13.94
CA MET A 102 13.16 25.07 -12.57
C MET A 102 14.57 24.49 -12.51
N PHE A 103 14.86 23.44 -13.29
CA PHE A 103 16.18 22.82 -13.31
C PHE A 103 17.27 23.70 -13.96
N PHE A 104 16.91 24.62 -14.87
CA PHE A 104 17.86 25.58 -15.46
C PHE A 104 18.24 26.71 -14.51
N HIS A 105 17.29 27.16 -13.68
CA HIS A 105 17.46 28.37 -12.88
C HIS A 105 17.83 28.11 -11.42
N LEU A 106 17.61 26.89 -10.89
CA LEU A 106 17.93 26.57 -9.51
C LEU A 106 19.23 25.75 -9.38
N GLU A 107 20.07 26.15 -8.43
CA GLU A 107 21.32 25.45 -8.12
C GLU A 107 21.09 24.18 -7.27
N THR A 108 20.06 24.18 -6.43
CA THR A 108 19.64 23.07 -5.57
C THR A 108 18.17 22.70 -5.80
N TYR A 109 17.84 21.45 -5.52
CA TYR A 109 16.49 20.88 -5.72
C TYR A 109 15.82 20.54 -4.38
N GLU A 110 16.34 21.08 -3.28
CA GLU A 110 15.83 20.85 -1.92
C GLU A 110 14.39 21.41 -1.78
N ASP A 111 14.04 22.42 -2.58
CA ASP A 111 12.71 23.06 -2.61
C ASP A 111 11.74 22.48 -3.67
N PHE A 112 12.09 21.35 -4.30
CA PHE A 112 11.34 20.80 -5.43
C PHE A 112 9.84 20.65 -5.14
N TYR A 113 9.51 20.12 -3.96
CA TYR A 113 8.12 19.89 -3.57
C TYR A 113 7.37 21.20 -3.27
N GLU A 114 7.98 22.13 -2.54
CA GLU A 114 7.39 23.46 -2.27
C GLU A 114 7.05 24.19 -3.58
N LEU A 115 7.96 24.16 -4.56
CA LEU A 115 7.79 24.83 -5.84
C LEU A 115 6.71 24.17 -6.70
N THR A 116 6.70 22.84 -6.79
CA THR A 116 5.67 22.10 -7.55
C THR A 116 4.28 22.30 -6.94
N GLU A 117 4.16 22.29 -5.61
CA GLU A 117 2.90 22.55 -4.90
C GLU A 117 2.45 24.01 -5.06
N SER A 118 3.36 24.99 -4.99
CA SER A 118 3.03 26.40 -5.25
C SER A 118 2.55 26.62 -6.68
N PHE A 119 3.18 25.98 -7.66
CA PHE A 119 2.78 26.01 -9.05
C PHE A 119 1.37 25.39 -9.24
N TYR A 120 1.10 24.26 -8.59
CA TYR A 120 -0.22 23.62 -8.59
C TYR A 120 -1.31 24.56 -8.09
N HIS A 121 -1.14 25.14 -6.90
CA HIS A 121 -2.16 25.98 -6.26
C HIS A 121 -2.40 27.31 -6.98
N LYS A 122 -1.36 27.93 -7.54
CA LYS A 122 -1.48 29.24 -8.20
C LYS A 122 -2.08 29.20 -9.60
N ARG A 123 -2.05 28.04 -10.27
CA ARG A 123 -2.40 27.93 -11.70
C ARG A 123 -3.23 26.70 -12.02
N ILE A 124 -2.74 25.51 -11.67
CA ILE A 124 -3.35 24.25 -12.11
C ILE A 124 -4.75 24.06 -11.50
N LEU A 125 -4.88 24.28 -10.19
CA LEU A 125 -6.16 24.14 -9.50
C LEU A 125 -7.14 25.28 -9.84
N SER A 126 -6.66 26.53 -9.93
CA SER A 126 -7.52 27.70 -10.11
C SER A 126 -8.07 27.84 -11.53
N ASP A 127 -7.29 27.48 -12.54
CA ASP A 127 -7.59 27.86 -13.92
C ASP A 127 -8.06 26.65 -14.76
N TYR A 128 -7.80 25.40 -14.32
CA TYR A 128 -7.85 24.27 -15.26
C TYR A 128 -8.48 22.94 -14.79
N GLY A 129 -8.88 22.81 -13.52
CA GLY A 129 -9.65 21.66 -13.03
C GLY A 129 -8.90 20.33 -13.01
N VAL A 130 -7.56 20.34 -13.05
CA VAL A 130 -6.73 19.14 -12.80
C VAL A 130 -6.55 18.95 -11.31
N ASN A 131 -6.83 17.74 -10.84
CA ASN A 131 -6.69 17.42 -9.43
C ASN A 131 -5.21 17.22 -9.06
N LYS A 132 -4.93 17.21 -7.76
CA LYS A 132 -3.58 17.15 -7.22
C LYS A 132 -2.82 15.88 -7.63
N GLU A 133 -3.53 14.76 -7.72
CA GLU A 133 -2.93 13.47 -8.08
C GLU A 133 -2.53 13.42 -9.55
N GLN A 134 -3.43 13.90 -10.43
CA GLN A 134 -3.17 14.04 -11.86
C GLN A 134 -1.95 14.95 -12.11
N PHE A 135 -1.87 16.08 -11.39
CA PHE A 135 -0.70 16.95 -11.47
C PHE A 135 0.59 16.25 -11.02
N ARG A 136 0.58 15.56 -9.87
CA ARG A 136 1.76 14.80 -9.39
C ARG A 136 2.17 13.68 -10.34
N ALA A 137 1.20 13.00 -10.96
CA ALA A 137 1.46 12.00 -11.99
C ALA A 137 2.15 12.64 -13.21
N GLN A 138 1.66 13.79 -13.68
CA GLN A 138 2.30 14.54 -14.77
C GLN A 138 3.73 14.99 -14.38
N VAL A 139 3.94 15.47 -13.15
CA VAL A 139 5.28 15.83 -12.66
C VAL A 139 6.22 14.62 -12.76
N ARG A 140 5.79 13.46 -12.24
CA ARG A 140 6.58 12.21 -12.30
C ARG A 140 6.86 11.78 -13.74
N LEU A 141 5.87 11.87 -14.63
CA LEU A 141 5.98 11.50 -16.04
C LEU A 141 7.03 12.35 -16.77
N PHE A 142 6.99 13.68 -16.62
CA PHE A 142 7.86 14.59 -17.37
C PHE A 142 9.24 14.77 -16.74
N LEU A 143 9.44 14.30 -15.51
CA LEU A 143 10.67 14.50 -14.76
C LEU A 143 11.94 13.94 -15.44
N PRO A 144 11.94 12.70 -15.98
CA PRO A 144 13.10 12.17 -16.67
C PRO A 144 13.45 12.99 -17.93
N TYR A 145 12.42 13.40 -18.69
CA TYR A 145 12.59 14.22 -19.89
C TYR A 145 13.22 15.58 -19.57
N ALA A 146 12.72 16.27 -18.54
CA ALA A 146 13.26 17.57 -18.13
C ALA A 146 14.74 17.48 -17.71
N LYS A 147 15.15 16.43 -17.00
CA LYS A 147 16.56 16.25 -16.61
C LYS A 147 17.45 15.88 -17.80
N VAL A 148 16.94 15.10 -18.75
CA VAL A 148 17.65 14.83 -20.00
C VAL A 148 17.83 16.11 -20.83
N GLU A 149 16.81 16.97 -20.89
CA GLU A 149 16.88 18.28 -21.54
C GLU A 149 17.97 19.17 -20.89
N VAL A 150 18.06 19.14 -19.55
CA VAL A 150 19.12 19.84 -18.81
C VAL A 150 20.51 19.30 -19.19
N LEU A 151 20.68 17.98 -19.21
CA LEU A 151 21.94 17.34 -19.60
C LEU A 151 22.32 17.72 -21.04
N TYR A 152 21.39 17.62 -22.00
CA TYR A 152 21.59 18.03 -23.38
C TYR A 152 22.08 19.48 -23.48
N HIS A 153 21.42 20.41 -22.79
CA HIS A 153 21.82 21.81 -22.78
C HIS A 153 23.19 22.06 -22.17
N GLN A 154 23.60 21.31 -21.13
CA GLN A 154 24.95 21.43 -20.57
C GLN A 154 26.01 20.91 -21.55
N LEU A 155 25.71 19.86 -22.32
CA LEU A 155 26.60 19.33 -23.36
C LEU A 155 26.75 20.31 -24.54
N CYS A 156 25.66 20.91 -25.03
CA CYS A 156 25.75 21.85 -26.16
C CYS A 156 26.51 23.14 -25.85
N LYS A 157 26.51 23.59 -24.58
CA LYS A 157 27.37 24.70 -24.12
C LYS A 157 28.87 24.40 -24.22
N GLU A 158 29.26 23.14 -24.39
CA GLU A 158 30.63 22.72 -24.68
C GLU A 158 31.04 23.08 -26.12
N GLU A 159 30.09 23.17 -27.06
CA GLU A 159 30.31 23.44 -28.49
C GLU A 159 30.12 24.91 -28.90
N GLU A 160 29.33 25.70 -28.15
CA GLU A 160 29.18 27.13 -28.42
C GLU A 160 30.46 27.91 -28.10
N LYS A 161 31.20 28.32 -29.14
CA LYS A 161 32.12 29.47 -29.06
C LYS A 161 31.29 30.73 -28.80
N LEU A 162 30.98 31.02 -27.53
CA LEU A 162 30.23 32.23 -27.17
C LEU A 162 30.90 33.50 -27.73
N PRO A 163 30.14 34.42 -28.35
CA PRO A 163 30.62 35.78 -28.65
C PRO A 163 31.09 36.49 -27.36
N ALA A 164 32.15 37.28 -27.47
CA ALA A 164 32.84 37.95 -26.35
C ALA A 164 31.97 38.92 -25.52
N THR A 165 30.72 39.19 -25.94
CA THR A 165 29.83 40.20 -25.34
C THR A 165 28.95 39.69 -24.21
N LEU A 166 28.89 38.37 -23.95
CA LEU A 166 28.12 37.76 -22.84
C LEU A 166 29.00 37.35 -21.64
N HIS A 167 30.08 38.09 -21.36
CA HIS A 167 30.98 37.85 -20.22
C HIS A 167 30.43 38.29 -18.86
N HIS A 168 29.19 37.93 -18.53
CA HIS A 168 28.74 37.95 -17.15
C HIS A 168 28.70 36.52 -16.60
N ARG A 169 29.79 36.18 -15.89
CA ARG A 169 30.16 34.89 -15.26
C ARG A 169 30.57 33.76 -16.23
N ARG A 170 31.80 33.83 -16.77
CA ARG A 170 32.50 32.63 -17.28
C ARG A 170 32.70 31.65 -16.10
N ARG A 171 31.91 30.58 -16.03
CA ARG A 171 32.19 29.44 -15.14
C ARG A 171 33.54 28.81 -15.53
N SER A 172 34.34 28.37 -14.55
CA SER A 172 35.60 27.67 -14.82
C SER A 172 35.33 26.38 -15.62
N LYS A 173 36.38 25.81 -16.25
CA LYS A 173 36.25 24.52 -16.93
C LYS A 173 35.84 23.41 -15.93
N ASP A 174 36.38 23.46 -14.73
CA ASP A 174 36.11 22.48 -13.67
C ASP A 174 34.68 22.56 -13.15
N GLN A 175 34.14 23.78 -12.98
CA GLN A 175 32.74 23.96 -12.56
C GLN A 175 31.77 23.41 -13.61
N ARG A 176 32.07 23.60 -14.90
CA ARG A 176 31.22 23.07 -15.98
C ARG A 176 31.24 21.56 -16.05
N LEU A 177 32.41 20.94 -15.89
CA LEU A 177 32.51 19.48 -15.84
C LEU A 177 31.72 18.91 -14.65
N ALA A 178 31.79 19.56 -13.49
CA ALA A 178 31.00 19.19 -12.32
C ALA A 178 29.49 19.33 -12.55
N ASP A 179 29.05 20.36 -13.29
CA ASP A 179 27.65 20.55 -13.65
C ASP A 179 27.15 19.43 -14.60
N ILE A 180 27.95 19.04 -15.59
CA ILE A 180 27.64 17.91 -16.50
C ILE A 180 27.60 16.60 -15.72
N GLU A 181 28.57 16.36 -14.84
CA GLU A 181 28.63 15.16 -13.99
C GLU A 181 27.41 15.06 -13.06
N LYS A 182 26.97 16.18 -12.48
CA LYS A 182 25.75 16.23 -11.68
C LYS A 182 24.51 15.91 -12.50
N ALA A 183 24.35 16.54 -13.67
CA ALA A 183 23.22 16.29 -14.55
C ALA A 183 23.18 14.84 -15.06
N ALA A 184 24.35 14.26 -15.39
CA ALA A 184 24.47 12.87 -15.79
C ALA A 184 24.07 11.91 -14.66
N LEU A 185 24.53 12.16 -13.43
CA LEU A 185 24.12 11.37 -12.26
C LEU A 185 22.61 11.45 -12.02
N ASP A 186 22.02 12.64 -12.12
CA ASP A 186 20.57 12.80 -11.94
C ASP A 186 19.75 12.02 -12.99
N VAL A 187 20.29 11.87 -14.21
CA VAL A 187 19.70 11.05 -15.27
C VAL A 187 19.95 9.55 -15.03
N GLU A 188 21.17 9.16 -14.62
CA GLU A 188 21.49 7.77 -14.26
C GLU A 188 20.52 7.22 -13.20
N GLU A 189 20.21 8.01 -12.17
CA GLU A 189 19.36 7.58 -11.07
C GLU A 189 17.93 7.23 -11.49
N TYR A 190 17.36 7.89 -12.50
CA TYR A 190 16.03 7.51 -13.02
C TYR A 190 16.03 6.16 -13.71
N PHE A 191 17.11 5.83 -14.40
CA PHE A 191 17.23 4.56 -15.11
C PHE A 191 17.60 3.42 -14.16
N MET A 192 18.38 3.71 -13.13
CA MET A 192 18.71 2.76 -12.07
C MET A 192 17.50 2.45 -11.18
N PHE A 193 16.68 3.46 -10.88
CA PHE A 193 15.61 3.38 -9.88
C PHE A 193 14.27 3.90 -10.43
N PRO A 194 13.71 3.27 -11.49
CA PRO A 194 12.47 3.74 -12.11
C PRO A 194 11.27 3.69 -11.16
N GLU A 195 11.34 2.90 -10.08
CA GLU A 195 10.27 2.74 -9.10
C GLU A 195 10.22 3.88 -8.07
N LEU A 196 11.34 4.53 -7.72
CA LEU A 196 11.42 5.59 -6.69
C LEU A 196 12.43 6.67 -7.09
N TYR A 197 11.95 7.89 -7.25
CA TYR A 197 12.75 9.01 -7.74
C TYR A 197 13.40 9.78 -6.58
N ARG A 198 14.53 10.43 -6.86
CA ARG A 198 15.25 11.27 -5.88
C ARG A 198 14.33 12.33 -5.26
N GLU A 199 13.46 12.93 -6.05
CA GLU A 199 12.53 13.97 -5.65
C GLU A 199 11.51 13.45 -4.62
N GLU A 200 11.11 12.18 -4.74
CA GLU A 200 10.24 11.52 -3.76
C GLU A 200 11.00 11.13 -2.49
N CYS A 201 12.32 10.91 -2.58
CA CYS A 201 13.15 10.70 -1.39
C CYS A 201 13.19 11.95 -0.50
N TYR A 202 13.17 13.16 -1.07
CA TYR A 202 13.05 14.38 -0.26
C TYR A 202 11.71 14.43 0.49
N LEU A 203 10.61 14.08 -0.17
CA LEU A 203 9.29 13.98 0.45
C LEU A 203 9.25 12.97 1.61
N ILE A 204 9.87 11.81 1.40
CA ILE A 204 10.00 10.80 2.45
C ILE A 204 10.75 11.37 3.66
N LEU A 205 11.88 12.05 3.44
CA LEU A 205 12.68 12.63 4.52
C LEU A 205 11.91 13.76 5.24
N GLU A 206 11.17 14.59 4.53
CA GLU A 206 10.29 15.61 5.12
C GLU A 206 9.27 14.98 6.07
N ASN A 207 8.62 13.89 5.65
CA ASN A 207 7.66 13.14 6.46
C ASN A 207 8.32 12.43 7.65
N ILE A 208 9.59 12.04 7.54
CA ILE A 208 10.36 11.44 8.64
C ILE A 208 10.68 12.50 9.70
N TYR A 209 11.33 13.61 9.32
CA TYR A 209 11.92 14.57 10.25
C TYR A 209 10.95 15.66 10.73
N ARG A 210 9.89 15.98 9.97
CA ARG A 210 8.92 17.05 10.28
C ARG A 210 9.56 18.38 10.73
N SER A 211 10.78 18.67 10.29
CA SER A 211 11.64 19.75 10.78
C SER A 211 12.71 20.12 9.75
N ALA A 212 13.65 20.99 10.13
CA ALA A 212 14.62 21.65 9.25
C ALA A 212 15.24 20.73 8.19
N GLU A 213 15.29 21.26 6.96
CA GLU A 213 15.60 20.63 5.67
C GLU A 213 16.67 19.52 5.74
N PRO A 214 16.26 18.24 5.76
CA PRO A 214 17.20 17.13 5.69
C PRO A 214 17.87 17.10 4.32
N LYS A 215 19.20 17.06 4.29
CA LYS A 215 19.96 16.97 3.04
C LYS A 215 20.19 15.52 2.65
N LEU A 216 19.54 15.06 1.59
CA LEU A 216 19.78 13.73 1.02
C LEU A 216 21.24 13.60 0.55
N ILE A 217 21.93 12.57 1.03
CA ILE A 217 23.28 12.21 0.59
C ILE A 217 23.18 11.18 -0.54
N GLY A 218 22.31 10.18 -0.39
CA GLY A 218 22.10 9.15 -1.40
C GLY A 218 21.02 8.17 -0.97
N PHE A 219 20.57 7.37 -1.94
CA PHE A 219 19.60 6.32 -1.72
C PHE A 219 19.91 5.09 -2.57
N ASP A 220 19.37 3.96 -2.13
CA ASP A 220 19.39 2.70 -2.84
C ASP A 220 18.04 1.99 -2.67
N ILE A 221 17.62 1.24 -3.69
CA ILE A 221 16.39 0.46 -3.67
C ILE A 221 16.65 -0.91 -4.27
N VAL A 222 16.25 -1.96 -3.53
CA VAL A 222 16.48 -3.35 -3.92
C VAL A 222 15.17 -4.11 -3.81
N LYS A 223 14.85 -4.91 -4.84
CA LYS A 223 13.69 -5.79 -4.81
C LYS A 223 13.81 -6.79 -3.66
N ALA A 224 12.79 -6.83 -2.80
CA ALA A 224 12.69 -7.77 -1.70
C ALA A 224 12.15 -9.09 -2.24
N ASN A 225 13.01 -10.09 -2.37
CA ASN A 225 12.64 -11.43 -2.84
C ASN A 225 12.26 -12.32 -1.65
N GLY A 226 11.33 -13.27 -1.88
CA GLY A 226 10.97 -14.29 -0.90
C GLY A 226 10.02 -13.82 0.22
N LEU A 227 9.38 -12.67 0.07
CA LEU A 227 8.33 -12.23 0.99
C LEU A 227 6.97 -12.88 0.63
N PRO A 228 6.15 -13.24 1.62
CA PRO A 228 4.83 -13.82 1.40
C PRO A 228 3.85 -12.71 0.95
N GLY A 229 3.68 -12.54 -0.36
CA GLY A 229 2.71 -11.60 -0.88
C GLY A 229 2.37 -11.89 -2.33
N ASN A 230 1.06 -11.89 -2.64
CA ASN A 230 0.53 -12.37 -3.91
C ASN A 230 0.05 -11.23 -4.83
N LEU A 231 0.05 -9.98 -4.38
CA LEU A 231 -0.64 -8.85 -5.05
C LEU A 231 0.29 -7.66 -5.40
N GLY A 232 1.62 -7.81 -5.31
CA GLY A 232 2.54 -6.72 -5.64
C GLY A 232 4.03 -7.05 -5.60
N LYS A 233 4.85 -6.09 -5.99
CA LYS A 233 6.31 -6.08 -5.85
C LYS A 233 6.71 -5.40 -4.55
N TYR A 234 7.68 -5.96 -3.85
CA TYR A 234 8.20 -5.42 -2.60
C TYR A 234 9.64 -4.94 -2.76
N PHE A 235 10.00 -3.88 -2.05
CA PHE A 235 11.33 -3.30 -2.09
C PHE A 235 11.83 -2.92 -0.70
N LYS A 236 13.15 -3.03 -0.50
CA LYS A 236 13.88 -2.44 0.61
C LYS A 236 14.57 -1.18 0.11
N ILE A 237 14.37 -0.06 0.79
CA ILE A 237 14.95 1.23 0.44
C ILE A 237 15.88 1.66 1.57
N ARG A 238 17.07 2.13 1.22
CA ARG A 238 18.02 2.73 2.15
C ARG A 238 18.19 4.19 1.80
N LEU A 239 17.75 5.10 2.67
CA LEU A 239 17.94 6.55 2.51
C LEU A 239 19.01 7.04 3.47
N THR A 240 20.06 7.69 2.98
CA THR A 240 21.06 8.34 3.83
C THR A 240 20.93 9.85 3.71
N ALA A 241 20.71 10.52 4.85
CA ALA A 241 20.49 11.96 4.91
C ALA A 241 21.31 12.60 6.03
N LYS A 242 21.65 13.87 5.84
CA LYS A 242 22.24 14.71 6.87
C LYS A 242 21.16 15.59 7.48
N HIS A 243 20.97 15.48 8.79
CA HIS A 243 20.04 16.30 9.59
C HIS A 243 20.76 16.73 10.88
N ASP A 244 20.68 18.00 11.26
CA ASP A 244 21.35 18.58 12.46
C ASP A 244 22.84 18.19 12.65
N LYS A 245 23.60 18.20 11.54
CA LYS A 245 25.02 17.78 11.44
C LYS A 245 25.28 16.29 11.60
N GLN A 246 24.27 15.49 11.91
CA GLN A 246 24.37 14.03 11.96
C GLN A 246 24.03 13.42 10.60
N ILE A 247 24.73 12.35 10.24
CA ILE A 247 24.39 11.52 9.09
C ILE A 247 23.62 10.32 9.64
N GLN A 248 22.40 10.14 9.14
CA GLN A 248 21.53 9.03 9.53
C GLN A 248 21.10 8.25 8.29
N THR A 249 20.98 6.94 8.47
CA THR A 249 20.48 6.02 7.44
C THR A 249 19.15 5.46 7.90
N HIS A 250 18.12 5.65 7.06
CA HIS A 250 16.77 5.15 7.26
C HIS A 250 16.56 3.92 6.39
N ASN A 251 16.09 2.83 7.00
CA ASN A 251 15.69 1.61 6.30
C ASN A 251 14.18 1.61 6.16
N LEU A 252 13.71 1.49 4.93
CA LEU A 252 12.29 1.59 4.58
C LEU A 252 11.88 0.38 3.75
N PHE A 253 10.59 0.08 3.80
CA PHE A 253 9.95 -0.99 3.04
C PHE A 253 8.92 -0.38 2.10
N ALA A 254 8.93 -0.77 0.83
CA ALA A 254 7.92 -0.33 -0.13
C ALA A 254 7.13 -1.49 -0.70
N LYS A 255 5.82 -1.29 -0.84
CA LYS A 255 4.86 -2.15 -1.51
C LYS A 255 4.38 -1.45 -2.77
N MET A 256 4.46 -2.13 -3.92
CA MET A 256 4.11 -1.58 -5.22
C MET A 256 3.19 -2.53 -6.00
N ILE A 257 2.21 -2.00 -6.74
CA ILE A 257 1.36 -2.81 -7.62
C ILE A 257 2.23 -3.43 -8.73
N ASP A 258 2.05 -4.73 -8.99
CA ASP A 258 2.66 -5.37 -10.15
C ASP A 258 1.82 -5.12 -11.41
N LYS A 259 2.26 -4.17 -12.25
CA LYS A 259 1.57 -3.79 -13.49
C LYS A 259 1.91 -4.71 -14.66
N ASP A 260 2.86 -5.64 -14.50
CA ASP A 260 3.25 -6.55 -15.58
C ASP A 260 2.29 -7.74 -15.72
N ASP A 261 1.44 -7.97 -14.70
CA ASP A 261 0.39 -8.99 -14.70
C ASP A 261 -0.97 -8.30 -14.66
N GLU A 262 -1.67 -8.28 -15.80
CA GLU A 262 -2.97 -7.60 -15.95
C GLU A 262 -4.04 -8.13 -14.98
N LEU A 263 -3.99 -9.43 -14.67
CA LEU A 263 -4.96 -10.07 -13.79
C LEU A 263 -4.69 -9.71 -12.33
N ILE A 264 -3.43 -9.77 -11.89
CA ILE A 264 -3.02 -9.30 -10.55
C ILE A 264 -3.30 -7.80 -10.41
N SER A 265 -2.98 -7.00 -11.43
CA SER A 265 -3.21 -5.56 -11.40
C SER A 265 -4.70 -5.23 -11.25
N ALA A 266 -5.60 -5.92 -11.96
CA ALA A 266 -7.04 -5.69 -11.84
C ALA A 266 -7.56 -5.99 -10.41
N PHE A 267 -7.08 -7.08 -9.81
CA PHE A 267 -7.45 -7.46 -8.44
C PHE A 267 -6.79 -6.61 -7.36
N ALA A 268 -5.62 -6.02 -7.62
CA ALA A 268 -4.87 -5.24 -6.64
C ALA A 268 -5.31 -3.77 -6.57
N ILE A 269 -5.95 -3.19 -7.59
CA ILE A 269 -6.28 -1.76 -7.64
C ILE A 269 -7.14 -1.30 -6.45
N LEU A 270 -8.29 -1.95 -6.21
CA LEU A 270 -9.18 -1.56 -5.11
C LEU A 270 -8.54 -1.83 -3.73
N PRO A 271 -7.96 -3.02 -3.45
CA PRO A 271 -7.21 -3.28 -2.23
C PRO A 271 -6.11 -2.23 -1.95
N PHE A 272 -5.31 -1.91 -2.97
CA PHE A 272 -4.24 -0.93 -2.85
C PHE A 272 -4.77 0.49 -2.60
N LYS A 273 -5.88 0.87 -3.26
CA LYS A 273 -6.56 2.16 -3.02
C LYS A 273 -7.03 2.27 -1.56
N LYS A 274 -7.61 1.19 -1.00
CA LYS A 274 -8.07 1.14 0.39
C LYS A 274 -6.90 1.25 1.37
N GLU A 275 -5.83 0.48 1.15
CA GLU A 275 -4.61 0.54 1.98
C GLU A 275 -3.97 1.93 1.95
N ARG A 276 -3.79 2.51 0.75
CA ARG A 276 -3.27 3.88 0.59
C ARG A 276 -4.10 4.88 1.39
N TYR A 277 -5.42 4.82 1.23
CA TYR A 277 -6.31 5.74 1.91
C TYR A 277 -6.29 5.57 3.43
N PHE A 278 -6.16 4.34 3.93
CA PHE A 278 -6.03 4.11 5.36
C PHE A 278 -4.84 4.92 5.93
N PHE A 279 -3.68 4.83 5.28
CA PHE A 279 -2.49 5.52 5.74
C PHE A 279 -2.49 7.04 5.48
N GLU A 280 -2.99 7.49 4.33
CA GLU A 280 -2.98 8.92 3.97
C GLU A 280 -4.13 9.71 4.62
N THR A 281 -5.31 9.12 4.73
CA THR A 281 -6.52 9.83 5.17
C THR A 281 -6.95 9.41 6.56
N MET A 282 -7.17 8.11 6.81
CA MET A 282 -7.72 7.68 8.12
C MET A 282 -6.77 7.99 9.27
N LEU A 283 -5.48 7.66 9.14
CA LEU A 283 -4.49 8.01 10.15
C LEU A 283 -4.31 9.52 10.31
N ALA A 284 -4.49 10.31 9.24
CA ALA A 284 -4.48 11.77 9.32
C ALA A 284 -5.69 12.27 10.12
N CYS A 285 -6.89 11.75 9.86
CA CYS A 285 -8.10 12.07 10.61
C CYS A 285 -7.97 11.76 12.11
N PHE A 286 -7.32 10.64 12.48
CA PHE A 286 -7.03 10.34 13.89
C PHE A 286 -6.13 11.41 14.52
N LYS A 287 -5.03 11.76 13.85
CA LYS A 287 -4.09 12.79 14.34
C LYS A 287 -4.76 14.17 14.44
N GLU A 288 -5.45 14.61 13.40
CA GLU A 288 -6.17 15.90 13.39
C GLU A 288 -7.29 15.98 14.44
N SER A 289 -7.79 14.83 14.87
CA SER A 289 -8.78 14.72 15.94
C SER A 289 -8.15 14.61 17.35
N GLY A 290 -6.82 14.72 17.48
CA GLY A 290 -6.10 14.59 18.75
C GLY A 290 -6.16 13.18 19.32
N MET A 291 -5.86 12.18 18.49
CA MET A 291 -5.84 10.75 18.83
C MET A 291 -4.50 10.10 18.46
N GLU A 292 -3.40 10.86 18.54
CA GLU A 292 -2.08 10.40 18.15
C GLU A 292 -1.62 9.16 18.93
N ASP A 293 -1.99 9.07 20.22
CA ASP A 293 -1.77 7.93 21.11
C ASP A 293 -2.47 6.65 20.64
N LEU A 294 -3.48 6.76 19.78
CA LEU A 294 -4.18 5.62 19.19
C LEU A 294 -3.60 5.17 17.84
N THR A 295 -2.53 5.77 17.33
CA THR A 295 -2.02 5.47 15.97
C THR A 295 -0.81 4.53 15.89
N ASP A 296 -0.29 4.08 17.04
CA ASP A 296 0.90 3.24 17.15
C ASP A 296 0.66 1.73 16.88
N PHE A 297 -0.54 1.34 16.43
CA PHE A 297 -0.85 -0.06 16.12
C PHE A 297 -0.35 -0.52 14.74
N CYS A 298 0.18 0.39 13.92
CA CYS A 298 0.70 0.11 12.58
C CYS A 298 2.05 0.82 12.34
N PRO A 299 2.86 0.36 11.37
CA PRO A 299 4.12 1.02 11.02
C PRO A 299 3.87 2.42 10.46
N LYS A 300 4.85 3.31 10.64
CA LYS A 300 4.77 4.66 10.09
C LYS A 300 4.83 4.60 8.57
N CYS A 301 3.79 5.08 7.90
CA CYS A 301 3.82 5.38 6.48
C CYS A 301 4.59 6.69 6.23
N CYS A 302 5.62 6.61 5.40
CA CYS A 302 6.49 7.74 5.05
C CYS A 302 6.12 8.38 3.71
N PHE A 303 5.49 7.63 2.80
CA PHE A 303 5.09 8.12 1.48
C PHE A 303 4.08 7.18 0.84
N ALA A 304 3.15 7.73 0.07
CA ALA A 304 2.25 6.94 -0.75
C ALA A 304 1.96 7.63 -2.10
N ARG A 305 1.69 6.81 -3.11
CA ARG A 305 1.15 7.18 -4.42
C ARG A 305 0.24 6.06 -4.93
N ASN A 306 -0.40 6.27 -6.08
CA ASN A 306 -1.37 5.35 -6.66
C ASN A 306 -0.90 3.90 -6.86
N ASP A 307 0.40 3.68 -6.99
CA ASP A 307 0.97 2.36 -7.21
C ASP A 307 2.06 1.97 -6.21
N MET A 308 2.43 2.82 -5.24
CA MET A 308 3.47 2.54 -4.25
C MET A 308 3.15 3.14 -2.88
N ILE A 309 3.36 2.37 -1.80
CA ILE A 309 3.33 2.84 -0.42
C ILE A 309 4.66 2.48 0.24
N VAL A 310 5.23 3.41 1.01
CA VAL A 310 6.53 3.29 1.68
C VAL A 310 6.36 3.44 3.18
N PHE A 311 6.90 2.50 3.93
CA PHE A 311 6.85 2.40 5.39
C PHE A 311 8.25 2.40 6.00
N GLU A 312 8.35 2.72 7.28
CA GLU A 312 9.52 2.33 8.07
C GLU A 312 9.68 0.80 8.07
N ASP A 313 10.91 0.32 7.87
CA ASP A 313 11.18 -1.12 7.82
C ASP A 313 11.34 -1.71 9.23
N ILE A 314 10.23 -2.03 9.88
CA ILE A 314 10.26 -2.60 11.23
C ILE A 314 10.97 -3.96 11.35
N SER A 315 11.28 -4.64 10.23
CA SER A 315 12.03 -5.90 10.29
C SER A 315 13.47 -5.73 10.76
N ILE A 316 14.06 -4.53 10.60
CA ILE A 316 15.39 -4.24 11.13
C ILE A 316 15.42 -4.17 12.67
N ASP A 317 14.26 -3.93 13.29
CA ASP A 317 14.11 -3.92 14.74
C ASP A 317 13.75 -5.30 15.31
N GLY A 318 13.76 -6.35 14.48
CA GLY A 318 13.49 -7.73 14.89
C GLY A 318 12.01 -8.13 14.89
N TYR A 319 11.14 -7.32 14.30
CA TYR A 319 9.75 -7.73 14.05
C TYR A 319 9.67 -8.70 12.87
N SER A 320 8.84 -9.73 13.00
CA SER A 320 8.59 -10.70 11.95
C SER A 320 7.15 -11.17 11.92
N SER A 321 6.64 -11.49 10.74
CA SER A 321 5.35 -12.16 10.54
C SER A 321 5.33 -13.52 11.23
N TRP A 322 4.14 -13.94 11.69
CA TRP A 322 4.00 -15.25 12.32
C TRP A 322 4.00 -16.39 11.29
N ASN A 323 4.63 -17.52 11.65
CA ASN A 323 4.57 -18.73 10.83
C ASN A 323 3.19 -19.40 10.97
N TYR A 324 2.40 -19.37 9.90
CA TYR A 324 1.02 -19.91 9.90
C TYR A 324 0.93 -21.43 10.17
N HIS A 325 2.03 -22.17 9.97
CA HIS A 325 2.09 -23.61 10.30
C HIS A 325 2.18 -23.89 11.80
N VAL A 326 2.32 -22.85 12.63
CA VAL A 326 2.47 -22.95 14.08
C VAL A 326 1.34 -22.17 14.76
N SER A 327 0.69 -22.80 15.74
CA SER A 327 -0.29 -22.14 16.59
C SER A 327 0.33 -20.99 17.36
N VAL A 328 -0.36 -19.85 17.40
CA VAL A 328 0.11 -18.68 18.14
C VAL A 328 0.06 -18.94 19.65
N SER A 329 0.97 -18.31 20.40
CA SER A 329 0.96 -18.40 21.86
C SER A 329 -0.13 -17.50 22.47
N TYR A 330 -0.54 -17.80 23.71
CA TYR A 330 -1.46 -16.94 24.46
C TYR A 330 -0.93 -15.50 24.59
N LYS A 331 0.37 -15.33 24.82
CA LYS A 331 1.02 -14.01 24.91
C LYS A 331 0.92 -13.22 23.60
N TRP A 332 1.06 -13.90 22.47
CA TRP A 332 0.85 -13.32 21.15
C TRP A 332 -0.61 -12.87 20.99
N LEU A 333 -1.59 -13.72 21.35
CA LEU A 333 -3.02 -13.42 21.27
C LEU A 333 -3.40 -12.19 22.10
N VAL A 334 -2.96 -12.13 23.35
CA VAL A 334 -3.18 -10.98 24.25
C VAL A 334 -2.63 -9.69 23.63
N THR A 335 -1.44 -9.74 23.04
CA THR A 335 -0.80 -8.57 22.42
C THR A 335 -1.60 -8.11 21.19
N THR A 336 -1.99 -9.03 20.33
CA THR A 336 -2.75 -8.73 19.11
C THR A 336 -4.17 -8.25 19.39
N ILE A 337 -4.86 -8.83 20.39
CA ILE A 337 -6.21 -8.39 20.77
C ILE A 337 -6.22 -6.94 21.26
N LYS A 338 -5.17 -6.52 21.99
CA LYS A 338 -5.01 -5.12 22.42
C LYS A 338 -4.87 -4.18 21.22
N LEU A 339 -4.09 -4.57 20.21
CA LEU A 339 -3.98 -3.80 18.96
C LEU A 339 -5.30 -3.74 18.19
N LEU A 340 -6.02 -4.86 18.13
CA LEU A 340 -7.33 -4.91 17.48
C LEU A 340 -8.35 -4.02 18.20
N ALA A 341 -8.40 -4.06 19.53
CA ALA A 341 -9.22 -3.16 20.34
C ALA A 341 -8.83 -1.69 20.10
N LYS A 342 -7.54 -1.40 19.89
CA LYS A 342 -7.03 -0.06 19.55
C LYS A 342 -7.51 0.43 18.20
N LEU A 343 -7.44 -0.39 17.15
CA LEU A 343 -7.99 -0.08 15.83
C LEU A 343 -9.51 0.18 15.90
N HIS A 344 -10.26 -0.74 16.51
CA HIS A 344 -11.72 -0.64 16.64
C HIS A 344 -12.13 0.57 17.48
N GLY A 345 -11.45 0.80 18.61
CA GLY A 345 -11.66 1.95 19.49
C GLY A 345 -11.36 3.28 18.80
N ALA A 346 -10.26 3.37 18.04
CA ALA A 346 -9.95 4.57 17.26
C ALA A 346 -11.07 4.91 16.26
N SER A 347 -11.66 3.91 15.61
CA SER A 347 -12.78 4.14 14.69
C SER A 347 -14.01 4.73 15.40
N ILE A 348 -14.40 4.18 16.57
CA ILE A 348 -15.53 4.68 17.36
C ILE A 348 -15.26 6.09 17.89
N VAL A 349 -14.07 6.34 18.45
CA VAL A 349 -13.68 7.66 18.98
C VAL A 349 -13.75 8.71 17.88
N LEU A 350 -13.27 8.39 16.67
CA LEU A 350 -13.35 9.29 15.53
C LEU A 350 -14.81 9.63 15.17
N GLU A 351 -15.68 8.63 15.08
CA GLU A 351 -17.11 8.84 14.80
C GLU A 351 -17.78 9.76 15.83
N GLU A 352 -17.54 9.52 17.12
CA GLU A 352 -18.15 10.30 18.19
C GLU A 352 -17.60 11.74 18.22
N LYS A 353 -16.29 11.92 17.97
CA LYS A 353 -15.68 13.25 17.83
C LYS A 353 -16.23 14.02 16.63
N LEU A 354 -16.34 13.37 15.46
CA LEU A 354 -16.91 14.00 14.27
C LEU A 354 -18.39 14.30 14.46
N SER A 355 -19.14 13.40 15.10
CA SER A 355 -20.56 13.59 15.40
C SER A 355 -20.77 14.84 16.26
N LYS A 356 -19.97 14.97 17.32
CA LYS A 356 -19.97 16.15 18.19
C LYS A 356 -19.56 17.43 17.45
N LYS A 357 -18.54 17.35 16.59
CA LYS A 357 -18.05 18.49 15.80
C LYS A 357 -19.10 19.00 14.80
N PHE A 358 -19.82 18.11 14.13
CA PHE A 358 -20.79 18.47 13.10
C PHE A 358 -22.23 18.60 13.59
N GLY A 359 -22.52 18.21 14.84
CA GLY A 359 -23.86 18.30 15.42
C GLY A 359 -24.88 17.33 14.80
N ARG A 360 -24.40 16.25 14.17
CA ARG A 360 -25.22 15.14 13.64
C ARG A 360 -24.52 13.82 13.92
N ILE A 361 -25.24 12.71 13.79
CA ILE A 361 -24.61 11.40 13.80
C ILE A 361 -23.73 11.27 12.55
N VAL A 362 -22.48 10.85 12.74
CA VAL A 362 -21.49 10.59 11.70
C VAL A 362 -21.04 9.15 11.82
N ARG A 363 -21.08 8.43 10.70
CA ARG A 363 -20.56 7.05 10.58
C ARG A 363 -19.55 6.98 9.46
N LEU A 364 -18.55 6.12 9.63
CA LEU A 364 -17.44 6.03 8.68
C LEU A 364 -17.89 5.60 7.29
N ASP A 365 -18.94 4.79 7.17
CA ASP A 365 -19.47 4.36 5.88
C ASP A 365 -20.21 5.46 5.12
N GLU A 366 -20.83 6.39 5.83
CA GLU A 366 -21.47 7.57 5.21
C GLU A 366 -20.44 8.60 4.74
N GLU A 367 -19.41 8.86 5.56
CA GLU A 367 -18.36 9.83 5.21
C GLU A 367 -17.37 9.26 4.18
N PHE A 368 -17.08 7.96 4.26
CA PHE A 368 -16.02 7.29 3.51
C PHE A 368 -16.50 5.96 2.88
N PRO A 369 -17.53 5.99 2.00
CA PRO A 369 -18.19 4.78 1.49
C PRO A 369 -17.28 3.89 0.63
N GLU A 370 -16.38 4.47 -0.17
CA GLU A 370 -15.47 3.71 -1.03
C GLU A 370 -14.43 2.88 -0.26
N LEU A 371 -14.32 3.12 1.04
CA LEU A 371 -13.16 2.76 1.86
C LEU A 371 -13.53 1.75 2.92
N THR A 372 -14.77 1.86 3.36
CA THR A 372 -15.46 0.98 4.29
C THR A 372 -16.23 -0.14 3.60
N CYS A 373 -16.28 -0.15 2.26
CA CYS A 373 -16.95 -1.20 1.49
C CYS A 373 -16.23 -2.57 1.57
N GLU A 374 -16.97 -3.65 1.39
CA GLU A 374 -16.43 -5.00 1.25
C GLU A 374 -15.64 -5.13 -0.07
N ALA A 375 -14.46 -5.77 -0.02
CA ALA A 375 -13.54 -5.90 -1.16
C ALA A 375 -13.13 -7.35 -1.48
N ALA A 376 -13.33 -8.28 -0.55
CA ALA A 376 -12.93 -9.68 -0.65
C ALA A 376 -14.12 -10.63 -0.90
N PHE A 377 -15.23 -10.45 -0.18
CA PHE A 377 -16.42 -11.32 -0.25
C PHE A 377 -17.56 -10.68 -1.05
N ILE A 378 -17.27 -10.30 -2.31
CA ILE A 378 -18.28 -9.71 -3.22
C ILE A 378 -18.99 -10.83 -3.99
N GLU A 379 -20.32 -10.78 -4.05
CA GLU A 379 -21.10 -11.67 -4.92
C GLU A 379 -20.83 -11.35 -6.40
N ASN A 380 -20.02 -12.18 -7.05
CA ASN A 380 -19.76 -12.11 -8.49
C ASN A 380 -19.93 -13.50 -9.12
N VAL A 381 -20.65 -13.56 -10.24
CA VAL A 381 -20.89 -14.78 -11.02
C VAL A 381 -19.58 -15.45 -11.45
N GLU A 382 -18.53 -14.68 -11.70
CA GLU A 382 -17.20 -15.20 -12.08
C GLU A 382 -16.52 -15.99 -10.96
N TYR A 383 -16.81 -15.68 -9.68
CA TYR A 383 -16.27 -16.41 -8.53
C TYR A 383 -17.14 -17.59 -8.11
N LYS A 384 -18.30 -17.78 -8.72
CA LYS A 384 -19.19 -18.89 -8.38
C LYS A 384 -18.51 -20.26 -8.46
N PRO A 385 -17.69 -20.58 -9.50
CA PRO A 385 -16.96 -21.83 -9.56
C PRO A 385 -16.01 -22.05 -8.37
N PHE A 386 -15.27 -21.00 -7.97
CA PHE A 386 -14.39 -21.05 -6.79
C PHE A 386 -15.18 -21.33 -5.52
N ARG A 387 -16.27 -20.58 -5.30
CA ARG A 387 -17.16 -20.74 -4.14
C ARG A 387 -17.78 -22.13 -4.07
N ASP A 388 -18.30 -22.63 -5.18
CA ASP A 388 -18.93 -23.96 -5.24
C ASP A 388 -17.89 -25.07 -4.99
N CYS A 389 -16.68 -24.92 -5.53
CA CYS A 389 -15.57 -25.84 -5.34
C CYS A 389 -15.12 -25.89 -3.87
N TYR A 390 -14.90 -24.72 -3.26
CA TYR A 390 -14.61 -24.59 -1.83
C TYR A 390 -15.73 -25.15 -0.95
N LYS A 391 -16.99 -24.78 -1.21
CA LYS A 391 -18.12 -25.29 -0.42
C LYS A 391 -18.15 -26.82 -0.45
N ARG A 392 -17.97 -27.43 -1.63
CA ARG A 392 -17.92 -28.89 -1.81
C ARG A 392 -16.77 -29.55 -1.05
N SER A 393 -15.57 -28.95 -1.04
CA SER A 393 -14.45 -29.49 -0.25
C SER A 393 -14.79 -29.59 1.23
N VAL A 394 -15.51 -28.61 1.79
CA VAL A 394 -15.92 -28.65 3.20
C VAL A 394 -16.99 -29.70 3.47
N TYR A 395 -18.16 -29.63 2.82
CA TYR A 395 -19.30 -30.47 3.21
C TYR A 395 -19.25 -31.90 2.66
N GLU A 396 -18.57 -32.16 1.53
CA GLU A 396 -18.44 -33.53 0.98
C GLU A 396 -17.18 -34.22 1.47
N TYR A 397 -16.04 -33.53 1.44
CA TYR A 397 -14.75 -34.15 1.69
C TYR A 397 -14.29 -34.01 3.13
N LEU A 398 -14.11 -32.79 3.66
CA LEU A 398 -13.58 -32.59 5.02
C LEU A 398 -14.51 -33.21 6.07
N LEU A 399 -15.83 -33.05 5.96
CA LEU A 399 -16.79 -33.74 6.84
C LEU A 399 -16.73 -35.26 6.73
N SER A 400 -16.40 -35.83 5.56
CA SER A 400 -16.31 -37.30 5.40
C SER A 400 -15.18 -37.93 6.23
N LYS A 401 -14.21 -37.13 6.68
CA LYS A 401 -13.14 -37.57 7.58
C LYS A 401 -13.62 -37.81 9.03
N PHE A 402 -14.90 -37.52 9.33
CA PHE A 402 -15.53 -37.65 10.65
C PHE A 402 -16.79 -38.55 10.60
N PRO A 403 -16.68 -39.82 10.17
CA PRO A 403 -17.84 -40.69 10.02
C PRO A 403 -18.59 -40.97 11.35
N GLU A 404 -17.91 -40.88 12.49
CA GLU A 404 -18.46 -41.10 13.82
C GLU A 404 -19.53 -40.08 14.23
N VAL A 405 -19.52 -38.89 13.62
CA VAL A 405 -20.51 -37.82 13.88
C VAL A 405 -21.93 -38.27 13.53
N SER A 406 -22.07 -39.19 12.56
CA SER A 406 -23.34 -39.78 12.18
C SER A 406 -24.08 -40.50 13.32
N ARG A 407 -23.39 -40.81 14.43
CA ARG A 407 -23.98 -41.41 15.63
C ARG A 407 -24.76 -40.40 16.48
N VAL A 408 -24.50 -39.11 16.30
CA VAL A 408 -25.03 -38.04 17.15
C VAL A 408 -25.85 -37.03 16.35
N ILE A 409 -25.46 -36.75 15.11
CA ILE A 409 -26.16 -35.83 14.20
C ILE A 409 -26.44 -36.53 12.87
N GLN A 410 -27.63 -36.34 12.30
CA GLN A 410 -27.93 -36.84 10.96
C GLN A 410 -27.02 -36.16 9.93
N MET A 411 -26.22 -36.96 9.22
CA MET A 411 -25.17 -36.48 8.31
C MET A 411 -25.70 -35.53 7.21
N ASP A 412 -26.88 -35.79 6.66
CA ASP A 412 -27.47 -34.93 5.62
C ASP A 412 -27.85 -33.55 6.17
N ASN A 413 -28.36 -33.47 7.40
CA ASN A 413 -28.68 -32.20 8.06
C ASN A 413 -27.40 -31.41 8.36
N LEU A 414 -26.37 -32.09 8.87
CA LEU A 414 -25.07 -31.46 9.12
C LEU A 414 -24.46 -30.89 7.83
N LYS A 415 -24.52 -31.65 6.72
CA LYS A 415 -24.04 -31.15 5.42
C LYS A 415 -24.79 -29.90 4.97
N GLU A 416 -26.10 -29.85 5.16
CA GLU A 416 -26.90 -28.67 4.78
C GLU A 416 -26.61 -27.45 5.66
N ASN A 417 -26.43 -27.67 6.96
CA ASN A 417 -26.00 -26.63 7.89
C ASN A 417 -24.63 -26.07 7.53
N VAL A 418 -23.65 -26.94 7.22
CA VAL A 418 -22.30 -26.52 6.80
C VAL A 418 -22.32 -25.79 5.45
N LYS A 419 -23.17 -26.20 4.50
CA LYS A 419 -23.38 -25.43 3.27
C LYS A 419 -23.89 -24.02 3.57
N THR A 420 -24.86 -23.92 4.48
CA THR A 420 -25.44 -22.64 4.93
C THR A 420 -24.36 -21.76 5.59
N ALA A 421 -23.49 -22.34 6.42
CA ALA A 421 -22.36 -21.63 7.01
C ALA A 421 -21.39 -21.10 5.94
N CYS A 422 -21.02 -21.90 4.94
CA CYS A 422 -20.17 -21.46 3.83
C CYS A 422 -20.84 -20.32 3.03
N ASP A 423 -22.13 -20.42 2.75
CA ASP A 423 -22.85 -19.37 2.01
C ASP A 423 -22.98 -18.08 2.85
N SER A 424 -23.10 -18.20 4.18
CA SER A 424 -23.21 -17.05 5.08
C SER A 424 -21.97 -16.16 5.15
N MET A 425 -20.78 -16.63 4.71
CA MET A 425 -19.55 -15.82 4.67
C MET A 425 -19.73 -14.48 3.94
N TYR A 426 -20.58 -14.44 2.92
CA TYR A 426 -20.85 -13.22 2.12
C TYR A 426 -21.87 -12.29 2.79
N GLU A 427 -22.71 -12.82 3.68
CA GLU A 427 -23.74 -12.05 4.37
C GLU A 427 -23.19 -11.44 5.66
N VAL A 428 -22.42 -12.20 6.43
CA VAL A 428 -21.92 -11.74 7.75
C VAL A 428 -20.95 -10.58 7.64
N VAL A 429 -20.24 -10.43 6.52
CA VAL A 429 -19.28 -9.34 6.29
C VAL A 429 -19.94 -7.98 6.05
N LYS A 430 -21.26 -7.97 5.82
CA LYS A 430 -22.04 -6.75 5.69
C LYS A 430 -22.16 -6.03 7.03
N GLN A 431 -22.58 -4.78 6.97
CA GLN A 431 -22.88 -4.00 8.16
C GLN A 431 -23.98 -4.66 9.00
N SER A 432 -23.82 -4.64 10.32
CA SER A 432 -24.87 -5.09 11.23
C SER A 432 -25.76 -3.95 11.65
N GLU A 433 -27.05 -4.27 11.79
CA GLU A 433 -28.06 -3.41 12.41
C GLU A 433 -28.19 -3.69 13.92
N LYS A 434 -27.59 -4.77 14.43
CA LYS A 434 -27.76 -5.25 15.81
C LYS A 434 -26.70 -4.72 16.80
N ILE A 435 -25.51 -4.41 16.30
CA ILE A 435 -24.36 -3.94 17.09
C ILE A 435 -23.65 -2.83 16.33
N ARG A 436 -23.03 -1.89 17.06
CA ARG A 436 -22.23 -0.83 16.43
C ARG A 436 -21.10 -1.46 15.59
N ASN A 437 -21.08 -1.10 14.31
CA ASN A 437 -20.00 -1.44 13.41
C ASN A 437 -18.74 -0.61 13.71
N VAL A 438 -17.59 -1.14 13.35
CA VAL A 438 -16.28 -0.50 13.51
C VAL A 438 -15.48 -0.68 12.24
N LEU A 439 -14.41 0.11 12.09
CA LEU A 439 -13.45 -0.14 11.02
C LEU A 439 -12.65 -1.41 11.35
N ASN A 440 -12.99 -2.51 10.71
CA ASN A 440 -12.25 -3.76 10.78
C ASN A 440 -11.00 -3.65 9.87
N HIS A 441 -9.89 -4.26 10.31
CA HIS A 441 -8.74 -4.59 9.48
C HIS A 441 -9.16 -5.49 8.32
N GLY A 442 -9.97 -6.49 8.61
CA GLY A 442 -10.60 -7.37 7.64
C GLY A 442 -9.79 -8.60 7.26
N ASP A 443 -8.48 -8.61 7.53
CA ASP A 443 -7.53 -9.70 7.24
C ASP A 443 -6.59 -10.04 8.42
N MET A 444 -7.15 -10.36 9.59
CA MET A 444 -6.41 -10.64 10.84
C MET A 444 -5.75 -12.04 10.89
N TRP A 445 -5.07 -12.47 9.84
CA TRP A 445 -4.23 -13.68 9.84
C TRP A 445 -2.78 -13.37 10.22
N GLY A 446 -2.06 -14.37 10.73
CA GLY A 446 -0.78 -14.18 11.42
C GLY A 446 0.35 -13.58 10.57
N ALA A 447 0.26 -13.66 9.24
CA ALA A 447 1.26 -13.03 8.37
C ALA A 447 1.16 -11.50 8.34
N ASN A 448 -0.05 -10.95 8.57
CA ASN A 448 -0.35 -9.52 8.63
C ASN A 448 -0.09 -8.91 10.02
N ILE A 449 0.51 -9.70 10.93
CA ILE A 449 0.80 -9.27 12.30
C ILE A 449 2.30 -9.47 12.53
N MET A 450 3.01 -8.35 12.56
CA MET A 450 4.45 -8.31 12.76
C MET A 450 4.73 -8.30 14.25
N TYR A 451 5.25 -9.39 14.79
CA TYR A 451 5.44 -9.59 16.23
C TYR A 451 6.91 -9.60 16.62
N LYS A 452 7.20 -9.11 17.82
CA LYS A 452 8.51 -9.15 18.46
C LYS A 452 8.36 -9.42 19.96
N GLU A 453 9.31 -10.17 20.51
CA GLU A 453 9.58 -10.14 21.95
C GLU A 453 10.94 -9.49 22.19
N ASP A 454 10.96 -8.51 23.09
CA ASP A 454 12.21 -7.89 23.52
C ASP A 454 13.10 -8.92 24.22
N GLN A 455 14.37 -9.03 23.79
CA GLN A 455 15.27 -10.09 24.26
C GLN A 455 15.70 -9.89 25.71
N ASP A 456 15.73 -8.65 26.19
CA ASP A 456 16.21 -8.31 27.53
C ASP A 456 15.08 -8.37 28.58
N THR A 457 13.90 -7.86 28.22
CA THR A 457 12.75 -7.72 29.13
C THR A 457 11.68 -8.79 28.94
N GLY A 458 11.68 -9.49 27.79
CA GLY A 458 10.59 -10.37 27.39
C GLY A 458 9.29 -9.62 27.10
N ALA A 459 9.29 -8.28 26.98
CA ALA A 459 8.09 -7.53 26.68
C ALA A 459 7.64 -7.79 25.22
N PRO A 460 6.38 -8.18 24.99
CA PRO A 460 5.87 -8.37 23.64
C PRO A 460 5.47 -7.04 23.00
N SER A 461 5.66 -6.93 21.69
CA SER A 461 5.12 -5.84 20.87
C SER A 461 4.71 -6.37 19.49
N ALA A 462 3.75 -5.68 18.87
CA ALA A 462 3.33 -6.03 17.52
C ALA A 462 2.83 -4.82 16.73
N TYR A 463 2.78 -5.00 15.42
CA TYR A 463 2.17 -4.07 14.47
C TYR A 463 1.23 -4.83 13.53
N LEU A 464 0.09 -4.21 13.23
CA LEU A 464 -0.80 -4.62 12.14
C LEU A 464 -0.27 -4.03 10.82
N ILE A 465 -0.23 -4.85 9.78
CA ILE A 465 0.14 -4.47 8.42
C ILE A 465 -0.91 -4.96 7.42
N ASP A 466 -0.90 -4.42 6.21
CA ASP A 466 -1.78 -4.84 5.10
C ASP A 466 -3.28 -4.54 5.31
N PHE A 467 -3.60 -3.24 5.36
CA PHE A 467 -4.98 -2.72 5.52
C PHE A 467 -5.78 -2.73 4.20
N GLN A 468 -5.55 -3.73 3.35
CA GLN A 468 -6.08 -3.78 1.98
C GLN A 468 -7.56 -4.08 1.88
N ILE A 469 -8.11 -4.83 2.83
CA ILE A 469 -9.52 -5.24 2.82
C ILE A 469 -10.29 -4.72 4.04
N THR A 470 -9.87 -3.55 4.55
CA THR A 470 -10.57 -2.86 5.64
C THR A 470 -12.03 -2.61 5.27
N ARG A 471 -12.92 -2.74 6.23
CA ARG A 471 -14.37 -2.61 5.99
C ARG A 471 -15.10 -2.17 7.26
N TYR A 472 -16.28 -1.60 7.10
CA TYR A 472 -17.11 -1.17 8.21
C TYR A 472 -18.18 -2.23 8.49
N CYS A 473 -18.00 -2.98 9.57
CA CYS A 473 -18.83 -4.13 9.94
C CYS A 473 -18.66 -4.44 11.45
N PRO A 474 -19.35 -5.46 12.01
CA PRO A 474 -19.25 -5.76 13.44
C PRO A 474 -17.82 -6.01 13.91
N PRO A 475 -17.45 -5.62 15.14
CA PRO A 475 -16.14 -5.92 15.72
C PRO A 475 -15.89 -7.43 15.89
N SER A 476 -16.95 -8.24 15.94
CA SER A 476 -16.85 -9.69 16.08
C SER A 476 -16.22 -10.36 14.88
N LEU A 477 -16.27 -9.77 13.67
CA LEU A 477 -15.70 -10.39 12.47
C LEU A 477 -14.18 -10.51 12.59
N ASP A 478 -13.46 -9.41 12.80
CA ASP A 478 -12.01 -9.47 12.99
C ASP A 478 -11.63 -10.29 14.23
N LEU A 479 -12.38 -10.17 15.32
CA LEU A 479 -12.08 -10.89 16.56
C LEU A 479 -12.19 -12.40 16.38
N MET A 480 -13.31 -12.88 15.82
CA MET A 480 -13.54 -14.31 15.60
C MET A 480 -12.65 -14.83 14.47
N PHE A 481 -12.40 -14.04 13.42
CA PHE A 481 -11.44 -14.41 12.36
C PHE A 481 -10.03 -14.56 12.93
N LEU A 482 -9.55 -13.62 13.74
CA LEU A 482 -8.25 -13.69 14.42
C LEU A 482 -8.14 -14.98 15.24
N LEU A 483 -9.17 -15.30 16.04
CA LEU A 483 -9.15 -16.44 16.94
C LEU A 483 -9.20 -17.77 16.17
N TYR A 484 -10.09 -17.93 15.19
CA TYR A 484 -10.21 -19.19 14.44
C TYR A 484 -9.06 -19.44 13.47
N THR A 485 -8.56 -18.40 12.81
CA THR A 485 -7.51 -18.52 11.79
C THR A 485 -6.14 -18.82 12.42
N ASN A 486 -5.83 -18.26 13.58
CA ASN A 486 -4.46 -18.32 14.14
C ASN A 486 -4.26 -19.39 15.22
N THR A 487 -5.32 -19.93 15.81
CA THR A 487 -5.23 -20.89 16.92
C THR A 487 -5.62 -22.31 16.54
N ASP A 488 -5.19 -23.28 17.34
CA ASP A 488 -5.76 -24.63 17.35
C ASP A 488 -7.01 -24.71 18.25
N ARG A 489 -7.71 -25.85 18.16
CA ARG A 489 -8.93 -26.11 18.93
C ARG A 489 -8.69 -26.08 20.45
N ALA A 490 -7.56 -26.62 20.92
CA ALA A 490 -7.27 -26.69 22.35
C ALA A 490 -7.20 -25.28 22.96
N THR A 491 -6.49 -24.37 22.28
CA THR A 491 -6.38 -22.96 22.65
C THR A 491 -7.76 -22.28 22.70
N ARG A 492 -8.64 -22.55 21.73
CA ARG A 492 -10.01 -21.99 21.72
C ARG A 492 -10.85 -22.48 22.88
N LEU A 493 -10.83 -23.79 23.15
CA LEU A 493 -11.57 -24.37 24.28
C LEU A 493 -11.11 -23.81 25.63
N GLU A 494 -9.81 -23.52 25.76
CA GLU A 494 -9.24 -23.02 27.01
C GLU A 494 -9.41 -21.51 27.20
N HIS A 495 -9.31 -20.71 26.13
CA HIS A 495 -9.09 -19.27 26.25
C HIS A 495 -10.05 -18.38 25.45
N MET A 496 -10.96 -18.91 24.63
CA MET A 496 -11.82 -18.08 23.76
C MET A 496 -12.59 -17.01 24.54
N GLU A 497 -13.28 -17.40 25.61
CA GLU A 497 -14.09 -16.46 26.40
C GLU A 497 -13.24 -15.39 27.10
N ASP A 498 -12.11 -15.79 27.69
CA ASP A 498 -11.14 -14.87 28.32
C ASP A 498 -10.60 -13.84 27.33
N LEU A 499 -10.34 -14.26 26.09
CA LEU A 499 -9.81 -13.40 25.03
C LEU A 499 -10.88 -12.42 24.51
N ILE A 500 -12.15 -12.85 24.40
CA ILE A 500 -13.26 -11.96 24.06
C ILE A 500 -13.53 -10.95 25.20
N GLN A 501 -13.43 -11.40 26.46
CA GLN A 501 -13.54 -10.52 27.62
C GLN A 501 -12.39 -9.49 27.67
N LEU A 502 -11.16 -9.93 27.39
CA LEU A 502 -10.01 -9.03 27.26
C LEU A 502 -10.24 -7.98 26.18
N TYR A 503 -10.71 -8.37 24.99
CA TYR A 503 -11.04 -7.44 23.92
C TYR A 503 -12.03 -6.36 24.39
N TYR A 504 -13.14 -6.77 25.02
CA TYR A 504 -14.15 -5.84 25.51
C TYR A 504 -13.61 -4.91 26.59
N LYS A 505 -12.79 -5.42 27.50
CA LYS A 505 -12.13 -4.63 28.55
C LYS A 505 -11.20 -3.58 27.95
N GLU A 506 -10.32 -3.96 27.03
CA GLU A 506 -9.37 -3.04 26.40
C GLU A 506 -10.11 -1.96 25.60
N LEU A 507 -11.17 -2.32 24.88
CA LEU A 507 -12.04 -1.36 24.21
C LEU A 507 -12.71 -0.41 25.22
N THR A 508 -13.18 -0.92 26.37
CA THR A 508 -13.77 -0.12 27.44
C THR A 508 -12.79 0.92 27.96
N ASP A 509 -11.54 0.51 28.24
CA ASP A 509 -10.49 1.38 28.76
C ASP A 509 -10.13 2.49 27.76
N ILE A 510 -10.02 2.14 26.47
CA ILE A 510 -9.74 3.08 25.38
C ILE A 510 -10.88 4.08 25.22
N LEU A 511 -12.13 3.63 25.15
CA LEU A 511 -13.27 4.56 24.99
C LEU A 511 -13.40 5.48 26.21
N SER A 512 -13.17 4.95 27.41
CA SER A 512 -13.23 5.72 28.66
C SER A 512 -12.18 6.82 28.72
N SER A 513 -10.97 6.62 28.13
CA SER A 513 -9.95 7.67 28.07
C SER A 513 -10.34 8.85 27.16
N TYR A 514 -11.41 8.70 26.37
CA TYR A 514 -12.00 9.73 25.52
C TYR A 514 -13.40 10.15 25.99
N ASP A 515 -13.74 9.89 27.26
CA ASP A 515 -15.04 10.19 27.87
C ASP A 515 -16.24 9.52 27.17
N ILE A 516 -16.02 8.37 26.53
CA ILE A 516 -17.06 7.58 25.87
C ILE A 516 -17.34 6.33 26.71
N ASN A 517 -18.59 6.16 27.13
CA ASN A 517 -19.01 4.95 27.83
C ASN A 517 -19.36 3.86 26.83
N ILE A 518 -18.63 2.73 26.86
CA ILE A 518 -18.90 1.59 25.98
C ILE A 518 -20.34 1.06 26.10
N GLY A 519 -20.96 1.18 27.27
CA GLY A 519 -22.34 0.75 27.49
C GLY A 519 -23.37 1.50 26.64
N ASP A 520 -23.05 2.72 26.21
CA ASP A 520 -23.87 3.50 25.27
C ASP A 520 -23.64 3.09 23.80
N ILE A 521 -22.59 2.30 23.53
CA ILE A 521 -22.23 1.79 22.21
C ILE A 521 -22.73 0.35 22.03
N PHE A 522 -22.29 -0.57 22.90
CA PHE A 522 -22.83 -1.92 23.06
C PHE A 522 -22.37 -2.59 24.36
N THR A 523 -23.17 -3.51 24.85
CA THR A 523 -22.87 -4.33 26.04
C THR A 523 -22.00 -5.54 25.69
N PHE A 524 -21.30 -6.10 26.68
CA PHE A 524 -20.58 -7.37 26.51
C PHE A 524 -21.50 -8.52 26.04
N GLY A 525 -22.74 -8.56 26.53
CA GLY A 525 -23.73 -9.54 26.08
C GLY A 525 -24.06 -9.40 24.59
N GLN A 526 -24.20 -8.18 24.07
CA GLN A 526 -24.39 -7.93 22.64
C GLN A 526 -23.16 -8.37 21.82
N LEU A 527 -21.95 -8.15 22.33
CA LEU A 527 -20.73 -8.64 21.68
C LEU A 527 -20.72 -10.17 21.62
N LEU A 528 -21.04 -10.87 22.72
CA LEU A 528 -21.09 -12.34 22.74
C LEU A 528 -22.12 -12.90 21.75
N VAL A 529 -23.30 -12.28 21.65
CA VAL A 529 -24.30 -12.66 20.63
C VAL A 529 -23.75 -12.42 19.23
N SER A 530 -23.09 -11.28 18.99
CA SER A 530 -22.49 -10.97 17.70
C SER A 530 -21.33 -11.92 17.34
N CYS A 531 -20.55 -12.38 18.31
CA CYS A 531 -19.53 -13.41 18.11
C CYS A 531 -20.14 -14.74 17.68
N LYS A 532 -21.21 -15.18 18.35
CA LYS A 532 -21.96 -16.40 17.98
C LYS A 532 -22.62 -16.29 16.60
N ASP A 533 -23.20 -15.14 16.27
CA ASP A 533 -23.86 -14.90 14.98
C ASP A 533 -22.90 -15.08 13.79
N VAL A 534 -21.62 -14.70 13.94
CA VAL A 534 -20.61 -14.80 12.85
C VAL A 534 -19.78 -16.08 12.90
N GLU A 535 -19.88 -16.85 13.98
CA GLU A 535 -18.96 -17.95 14.28
C GLU A 535 -18.91 -19.04 13.19
N PRO A 536 -20.03 -19.59 12.68
CA PRO A 536 -19.97 -20.61 11.63
C PRO A 536 -19.28 -20.11 10.36
N ALA A 537 -19.57 -18.86 9.97
CA ALA A 537 -18.95 -18.21 8.83
C ALA A 537 -17.44 -18.01 9.03
N MET A 538 -17.00 -17.62 10.23
CA MET A 538 -15.58 -17.41 10.53
C MET A 538 -14.79 -18.71 10.59
N ILE A 539 -15.40 -19.81 11.05
CA ILE A 539 -14.80 -21.15 10.93
C ILE A 539 -14.63 -21.53 9.46
N CYS A 540 -15.66 -21.32 8.63
CA CYS A 540 -15.55 -21.54 7.19
C CYS A 540 -14.44 -20.65 6.57
N THR A 541 -14.38 -19.36 6.90
CA THR A 541 -13.30 -18.49 6.39
C THR A 541 -11.92 -19.00 6.84
N ALA A 542 -11.77 -19.45 8.08
CA ALA A 542 -10.52 -20.03 8.58
C ALA A 542 -10.13 -21.34 7.86
N ILE A 543 -11.11 -22.19 7.51
CA ILE A 543 -10.88 -23.39 6.68
C ILE A 543 -10.41 -22.99 5.29
N MET A 544 -11.05 -22.00 4.65
CA MET A 544 -10.64 -21.47 3.35
C MET A 544 -9.19 -20.97 3.35
N TYR A 545 -8.78 -20.23 4.39
CA TYR A 545 -7.38 -19.82 4.58
C TYR A 545 -6.48 -21.03 4.82
N GLY A 546 -6.89 -21.96 5.68
CA GLY A 546 -6.15 -23.17 6.00
C GLY A 546 -5.85 -24.05 4.78
N GLU A 547 -6.80 -24.19 3.85
CA GLU A 547 -6.64 -24.96 2.61
C GLU A 547 -5.45 -24.51 1.75
N VAL A 548 -5.10 -23.21 1.81
CA VAL A 548 -4.03 -22.61 0.99
C VAL A 548 -2.79 -22.31 1.82
N MET A 549 -2.96 -21.75 3.01
CA MET A 549 -1.87 -21.19 3.81
C MET A 549 -1.14 -22.24 4.65
N LEU A 550 -1.76 -23.40 4.97
CA LEU A 550 -1.09 -24.54 5.62
C LEU A 550 -0.41 -25.49 4.63
N MET A 551 -0.55 -25.24 3.33
CA MET A 551 0.13 -25.97 2.29
C MET A 551 1.66 -25.79 2.44
N PRO A 552 2.47 -26.87 2.43
CA PRO A 552 3.92 -26.74 2.44
C PRO A 552 4.42 -25.89 1.27
N GLU A 553 5.46 -25.09 1.50
CA GLU A 553 5.94 -24.10 0.52
C GLU A 553 6.35 -24.75 -0.82
N ASP A 554 7.04 -25.90 -0.78
CA ASP A 554 7.45 -26.62 -1.99
C ASP A 554 6.24 -27.17 -2.77
N PHE A 555 5.24 -27.68 -2.05
CA PHE A 555 3.99 -28.15 -2.65
C PHE A 555 3.22 -26.99 -3.29
N ARG A 556 3.15 -25.83 -2.63
CA ARG A 556 2.51 -24.62 -3.14
C ARG A 556 3.20 -24.11 -4.40
N LYS A 557 4.53 -24.08 -4.41
CA LYS A 557 5.34 -23.70 -5.58
C LYS A 557 5.11 -24.64 -6.76
N GLU A 558 5.12 -25.95 -6.51
CA GLU A 558 4.83 -26.95 -7.54
C GLU A 558 3.43 -26.76 -8.13
N MET A 559 2.41 -26.58 -7.28
CA MET A 559 1.04 -26.34 -7.72
C MET A 559 0.92 -25.07 -8.56
N ARG A 560 1.50 -23.94 -8.12
CA ARG A 560 1.47 -22.66 -8.85
C ARG A 560 2.29 -22.67 -10.15
N SER A 561 3.24 -23.58 -10.29
CA SER A 561 4.02 -23.73 -11.53
C SER A 561 3.21 -24.37 -12.67
N ASP A 562 2.12 -25.07 -12.34
CA ASP A 562 1.19 -25.68 -13.29
C ASP A 562 -0.17 -24.96 -13.23
N LYS A 563 -0.40 -24.05 -14.19
CA LYS A 563 -1.63 -23.24 -14.25
C LYS A 563 -2.90 -24.08 -14.34
N GLU A 564 -2.88 -25.25 -14.98
CA GLU A 564 -4.07 -26.09 -15.08
C GLU A 564 -4.33 -26.83 -13.76
N ARG A 565 -3.29 -27.30 -13.09
CA ARG A 565 -3.40 -27.87 -11.74
C ARG A 565 -3.91 -26.84 -10.73
N GLU A 566 -3.37 -25.62 -10.74
CA GLU A 566 -3.83 -24.51 -9.90
C GLU A 566 -5.29 -24.16 -10.19
N ARG A 567 -5.68 -24.06 -11.47
CA ARG A 567 -7.07 -23.84 -11.86
C ARG A 567 -7.98 -24.98 -11.39
N HIS A 568 -7.57 -26.23 -11.57
CA HIS A 568 -8.33 -27.39 -11.13
C HIS A 568 -8.59 -27.35 -9.62
N PHE A 569 -7.55 -27.08 -8.84
CA PHE A 569 -7.65 -26.90 -7.39
C PHE A 569 -8.59 -25.76 -6.99
N ASN A 570 -8.51 -24.61 -7.66
CA ASN A 570 -9.29 -23.44 -7.26
C ASN A 570 -10.76 -23.52 -7.67
N VAL A 571 -11.10 -24.08 -8.84
CA VAL A 571 -12.47 -23.94 -9.41
C VAL A 571 -13.14 -25.24 -9.87
N VAL A 572 -12.46 -26.39 -9.86
CA VAL A 572 -13.03 -27.66 -10.36
C VAL A 572 -13.22 -28.68 -9.24
N ASP A 573 -12.11 -29.15 -8.67
CA ASP A 573 -12.07 -30.13 -7.58
C ASP A 573 -10.72 -30.03 -6.84
N LYS A 574 -10.77 -29.68 -5.55
CA LYS A 574 -9.59 -29.56 -4.69
C LYS A 574 -9.26 -30.86 -3.97
N VAL A 575 -10.19 -31.82 -3.92
CA VAL A 575 -10.06 -33.04 -3.10
C VAL A 575 -8.78 -33.82 -3.37
N PRO A 576 -8.31 -34.02 -4.62
CA PRO A 576 -7.08 -34.77 -4.88
C PRO A 576 -5.84 -34.16 -4.22
N GLU A 577 -5.76 -32.83 -4.11
CA GLU A 577 -4.65 -32.15 -3.44
C GLU A 577 -4.87 -32.11 -1.92
N LEU A 578 -6.10 -31.91 -1.46
CA LEU A 578 -6.42 -31.97 -0.03
C LEU A 578 -6.12 -33.35 0.57
N GLU A 579 -6.31 -34.44 -0.17
CA GLU A 579 -5.96 -35.79 0.30
C GLU A 579 -4.45 -35.95 0.53
N LYS A 580 -3.62 -35.33 -0.31
CA LYS A 580 -2.17 -35.29 -0.10
C LYS A 580 -1.81 -34.44 1.11
N LEU A 581 -2.50 -33.31 1.30
CA LEU A 581 -2.29 -32.40 2.42
C LEU A 581 -2.78 -32.98 3.76
N TRP A 582 -3.74 -33.90 3.73
CA TRP A 582 -4.27 -34.55 4.95
C TRP A 582 -3.21 -35.38 5.69
N GLU A 583 -2.14 -35.79 5.00
CA GLU A 583 -0.98 -36.47 5.60
C GLU A 583 0.03 -35.50 6.23
N TYR A 584 -0.10 -34.19 5.98
CA TYR A 584 0.76 -33.16 6.55
C TYR A 584 0.20 -32.67 7.90
N GLU A 585 0.91 -32.96 8.98
CA GLU A 585 0.39 -32.79 10.35
C GLU A 585 -0.12 -31.38 10.67
N PRO A 586 0.57 -30.27 10.33
CA PRO A 586 0.04 -28.92 10.60
C PRO A 586 -1.30 -28.65 9.91
N PHE A 587 -1.46 -29.12 8.67
CA PHE A 587 -2.72 -29.02 7.93
C PHE A 587 -3.81 -29.83 8.63
N LYS A 588 -3.53 -31.12 8.87
CA LYS A 588 -4.47 -32.06 9.47
C LYS A 588 -4.96 -31.57 10.83
N VAL A 589 -4.06 -31.21 11.74
CA VAL A 589 -4.41 -30.80 13.11
C VAL A 589 -5.28 -29.55 13.09
N ARG A 590 -4.92 -28.52 12.32
CA ARG A 590 -5.67 -27.27 12.29
C ARG A 590 -7.04 -27.42 11.63
N ILE A 591 -7.10 -28.04 10.45
CA ILE A 591 -8.36 -28.25 9.73
C ILE A 591 -9.28 -29.19 10.51
N LYS A 592 -8.72 -30.25 11.12
CA LYS A 592 -9.52 -31.16 11.95
C LYS A 592 -10.20 -30.41 13.11
N GLY A 593 -9.43 -29.58 13.83
CA GLY A 593 -9.97 -28.80 14.94
C GLY A 593 -11.07 -27.82 14.54
N LEU A 594 -10.95 -27.20 13.36
CA LEU A 594 -11.97 -26.30 12.80
C LEU A 594 -13.26 -27.04 12.43
N ILE A 595 -13.16 -28.22 11.82
CA ILE A 595 -14.33 -29.05 11.51
C ILE A 595 -15.01 -29.54 12.80
N GLU A 596 -14.23 -29.91 13.82
CA GLU A 596 -14.76 -30.27 15.15
C GLU A 596 -15.50 -29.09 15.80
N ASP A 597 -15.06 -27.83 15.62
CA ASP A 597 -15.80 -26.65 16.11
C ASP A 597 -17.13 -26.51 15.38
N LEU A 598 -17.13 -26.68 14.06
CA LEU A 598 -18.35 -26.58 13.26
C LEU A 598 -19.37 -27.67 13.63
N ILE A 599 -18.90 -28.90 13.90
CA ILE A 599 -19.74 -29.99 14.39
C ILE A 599 -20.32 -29.66 15.77
N GLN A 600 -19.52 -29.08 16.68
CA GLN A 600 -19.96 -28.73 18.03
C GLN A 600 -21.11 -27.73 18.01
N ILE A 601 -21.05 -26.71 17.15
CA ILE A 601 -22.12 -25.71 17.01
C ILE A 601 -23.46 -26.38 16.71
N TYR A 602 -23.48 -27.28 15.72
CA TYR A 602 -24.71 -27.96 15.30
C TYR A 602 -25.10 -29.14 16.20
N HIS A 603 -24.17 -29.63 17.04
CA HIS A 603 -24.50 -30.57 18.09
C HIS A 603 -25.34 -29.90 19.17
N ASP A 604 -24.95 -28.70 19.60
CA ASP A 604 -25.59 -28.00 20.72
C ASP A 604 -26.96 -27.39 20.35
N GLU A 605 -27.32 -27.40 19.07
CA GLU A 605 -28.64 -27.00 18.55
C GLU A 605 -29.69 -28.13 18.52
N VAL A 606 -29.26 -29.41 18.67
CA VAL A 606 -30.12 -30.62 18.67
C VAL A 606 -30.44 -31.05 20.09
#